data_AF-A0A7K1FPH3-F1
#
_entry.id   AF-A0A7K1FPH3-F1
#
_cell.length_a   1.000
_cell.length_b   1.000
_cell.length_c   1.000
_cell.angle_alpha   90.00
_cell.angle_beta   90.00
_cell.angle_gamma   90.00
#
_symmetry.space_group_name_H-M   'P 1'
#
loop_
_entity.id
_entity.type
_entity.pdbx_description
1 polymer ?
#
loop_
_entity_poly.entity_id
_entity_poly.type
_entity_poly.pdbx_seq_one_letter_code
_entity_poly.pdbx_strand_id
1 'polypeptide(L)'
;MEQTVEGLGEPFAANIEYVSERRFEGLTAGDLVPETLWSEESDVLPDPTHVFLADLLALTDPEPTVLVVDRLEEPGRSFRALPSEVFGIQANLAIGNMMFNEFADYADDSGGVFRGFDDHV
;
A
#
# COMPACT_ATOMS: atom_id res chain seq x y z
N MET A 1 39.34 4.53 12.04
CA MET A 1 39.04 4.76 10.61
C MET A 1 37.53 4.91 10.54
N GLU A 2 37.04 6.12 10.76
CA GLU A 2 35.68 6.49 10.39
C GLU A 2 35.68 6.61 8.87
N GLN A 3 35.00 5.69 8.19
CA GLN A 3 34.62 5.94 6.80
C GLN A 3 33.26 6.61 6.85
N THR A 4 33.27 7.93 6.70
CA THR A 4 32.09 8.70 6.35
C THR A 4 31.62 8.22 4.98
N VAL A 5 30.50 7.50 4.95
CA VAL A 5 29.82 7.18 3.69
C VAL A 5 29.01 8.43 3.30
N GLU A 6 29.69 9.39 2.70
CA GLU A 6 29.03 10.40 1.87
C GLU A 6 28.66 9.73 0.55
N GLY A 7 27.35 9.59 0.28
CA GLY A 7 26.87 9.15 -1.04
C GLY A 7 25.79 8.09 -1.07
N LEU A 8 24.82 8.12 -0.15
CA LEU A 8 23.54 7.47 -0.43
C LEU A 8 22.58 8.57 -0.86
N GLY A 9 22.12 8.48 -2.11
CA GLY A 9 21.01 9.28 -2.62
C GLY A 9 19.80 9.15 -1.69
N GLU A 10 18.79 10.00 -1.92
CA GLU A 10 17.59 10.07 -1.09
C GLU A 10 17.12 8.68 -0.59
N PRO A 11 16.72 8.54 0.68
CA PRO A 11 16.27 7.26 1.22
C PRO A 11 15.25 6.66 0.27
N PHE A 12 15.42 5.38 -0.09
CA PHE A 12 14.49 4.68 -0.97
C PHE A 12 13.07 4.81 -0.42
N ALA A 13 12.24 5.60 -1.11
CA ALA A 13 10.88 5.90 -0.72
C ALA A 13 9.92 5.35 -1.77
N ALA A 14 8.72 4.96 -1.33
CA ALA A 14 7.71 4.47 -2.24
C ALA A 14 7.33 5.58 -3.22
N ASN A 15 7.21 5.24 -4.51
CA ASN A 15 6.69 6.18 -5.50
C ASN A 15 5.17 6.20 -5.40
N ILE A 16 4.67 6.97 -4.44
CA ILE A 16 3.26 7.09 -4.10
C ILE A 16 2.87 8.56 -4.17
N GLU A 17 1.71 8.82 -4.77
CA GLU A 17 1.07 10.12 -4.66
C GLU A 17 0.18 10.19 -3.43
N TYR A 18 0.38 11.23 -2.62
CA TYR A 18 -0.40 11.46 -1.41
C TYR A 18 -1.67 12.20 -1.74
N VAL A 19 -2.82 11.55 -1.50
CA VAL A 19 -4.14 12.13 -1.70
C VAL A 19 -4.84 12.24 -0.35
N SER A 20 -5.34 13.42 -0.01
CA SER A 20 -6.10 13.67 1.22
C SER A 20 -7.28 14.59 0.92
N GLU A 21 -8.41 13.99 0.54
CA GLU A 21 -9.62 14.71 0.15
C GLU A 21 -10.84 14.21 0.91
N ARG A 22 -11.77 15.13 1.22
CA ARG A 22 -13.00 14.81 1.94
C ARG A 22 -13.90 13.80 1.22
N ARG A 23 -13.80 13.65 -0.10
CA ARG A 23 -14.58 12.64 -0.84
C ARG A 23 -14.25 11.19 -0.45
N PHE A 24 -13.09 10.96 0.16
CA PHE A 24 -12.68 9.64 0.66
C PHE A 24 -13.06 9.39 2.13
N GLU A 25 -13.70 10.37 2.80
CA GLU A 25 -14.08 10.26 4.20
C GLU A 25 -15.19 9.20 4.40
N GLY A 26 -14.93 8.21 5.26
CA GLY A 26 -15.90 7.17 5.62
C GLY A 26 -16.08 6.03 4.62
N LEU A 27 -15.26 5.97 3.57
CA LEU A 27 -15.30 4.88 2.59
C LEU A 27 -14.74 3.56 3.16
N THR A 28 -15.29 2.45 2.68
CA THR A 28 -14.76 1.09 2.92
C THR A 28 -13.84 0.66 1.77
N ALA A 29 -13.09 -0.44 1.94
CA ALA A 29 -12.28 -1.01 0.87
C ALA A 29 -13.10 -1.32 -0.40
N GLY A 30 -14.32 -1.84 -0.24
CA GLY A 30 -15.21 -2.12 -1.36
C GLY A 30 -15.69 -0.86 -2.07
N ASP A 31 -15.84 0.26 -1.34
CA ASP A 31 -16.22 1.53 -1.94
C ASP A 31 -15.11 2.11 -2.81
N LEU A 32 -13.84 1.71 -2.64
CA LEU A 32 -12.71 2.24 -3.41
C LEU A 32 -12.53 1.56 -4.78
N VAL A 33 -13.24 0.47 -5.03
CA VAL A 33 -13.16 -0.30 -6.28
C VAL A 33 -13.68 0.47 -7.51
N PRO A 34 -14.87 1.09 -7.48
CA PRO A 34 -15.50 1.63 -8.68
C PRO A 34 -14.67 2.74 -9.35
N GLU A 35 -14.47 2.62 -10.67
CA GLU A 35 -13.75 3.60 -11.50
C GLU A 35 -14.33 5.02 -11.39
N THR A 36 -15.63 5.15 -11.09
CA THR A 36 -16.31 6.46 -10.94
C THR A 36 -15.74 7.34 -9.84
N LEU A 37 -15.01 6.77 -8.86
CA LEU A 37 -14.32 7.57 -7.84
C LEU A 37 -13.01 8.20 -8.34
N TRP A 38 -12.45 7.66 -9.43
CA TRP A 38 -11.10 7.96 -9.92
C TRP A 38 -11.10 8.61 -11.31
N SER A 39 -12.29 8.87 -11.87
CA SER A 39 -12.51 9.34 -13.25
C SER A 39 -11.88 10.71 -13.59
N GLU A 40 -11.76 10.97 -14.90
CA GLU A 40 -11.02 12.06 -15.57
C GLU A 40 -11.29 13.51 -15.13
N GLU A 41 -12.35 13.79 -14.36
CA GLU A 41 -12.55 15.13 -13.74
C GLU A 41 -11.67 15.35 -12.50
N SER A 42 -10.99 14.31 -12.02
CA SER A 42 -9.99 14.40 -10.99
C SER A 42 -8.67 14.86 -11.62
N ASP A 43 -8.35 16.16 -11.54
CA ASP A 43 -7.08 16.78 -11.95
C ASP A 43 -5.81 16.19 -11.27
N VAL A 44 -5.95 15.09 -10.55
CA VAL A 44 -5.01 14.63 -9.52
C VAL A 44 -4.28 13.37 -9.98
N LEU A 45 -4.94 12.32 -10.52
CA LEU A 45 -4.24 11.05 -10.83
C LEU A 45 -4.91 10.18 -11.91
N PRO A 46 -4.13 9.40 -12.70
CA PRO A 46 -4.64 8.27 -13.47
C PRO A 46 -5.21 7.18 -12.54
N ASP A 47 -6.19 6.43 -13.04
CA ASP A 47 -6.87 5.34 -12.32
C ASP A 47 -5.87 4.33 -11.69
N PRO A 48 -5.71 4.30 -10.35
CA PRO A 48 -4.68 3.47 -9.73
C PRO A 48 -5.08 1.99 -9.67
N THR A 49 -4.16 1.09 -10.01
CA THR A 49 -4.40 -0.36 -9.94
C THR A 49 -4.56 -0.88 -8.51
N HIS A 50 -3.97 -0.18 -7.53
CA HIS A 50 -4.04 -0.50 -6.11
C HIS A 50 -3.92 0.78 -5.29
N VAL A 51 -4.40 0.77 -4.05
CA VAL A 51 -4.34 1.93 -3.15
C VAL A 51 -3.85 1.56 -1.77
N PHE A 52 -3.14 2.49 -1.13
CA PHE A 52 -2.65 2.39 0.25
C PHE A 52 -3.41 3.39 1.12
N LEU A 53 -4.02 2.92 2.22
CA LEU A 53 -4.82 3.76 3.09
C LEU A 53 -4.18 3.94 4.46
N ALA A 54 -3.97 5.20 4.84
CA ALA A 54 -3.72 5.62 6.21
C ALA A 54 -5.06 5.81 6.96
N ASP A 55 -5.76 4.70 7.19
CA ASP A 55 -7.06 4.71 7.88
C ASP A 55 -6.91 4.84 9.41
N LEU A 56 -8.02 4.71 10.15
CA LEU A 56 -8.00 4.89 11.61
C LEU A 56 -6.98 3.98 12.30
N LEU A 57 -6.81 2.73 11.87
CA LEU A 57 -5.86 1.80 12.49
C LEU A 57 -4.42 2.23 12.19
N ALA A 58 -4.12 2.67 10.97
CA ALA A 58 -2.79 3.19 10.64
C ALA A 58 -2.39 4.40 11.53
N LEU A 59 -3.37 5.20 11.96
CA LEU A 59 -3.15 6.45 12.68
C LEU A 59 -3.26 6.34 14.21
N THR A 60 -3.93 5.31 14.72
CA THR A 60 -4.27 5.23 16.16
C THR A 60 -3.86 3.95 16.86
N ASP A 61 -3.58 2.88 16.10
CA ASP A 61 -3.18 1.60 16.69
C ASP A 61 -1.73 1.68 17.24
N PRO A 62 -1.43 1.08 18.42
CA PRO A 62 -0.06 0.96 18.91
C PRO A 62 0.87 0.18 17.98
N GLU A 63 0.33 -0.73 17.16
CA GLU A 63 1.00 -1.41 16.06
C GLU A 63 0.39 -0.95 14.72
N PRO A 64 0.79 0.23 14.20
CA PRO A 64 0.13 0.83 13.05
C PRO A 64 0.31 -0.05 11.80
N THR A 65 -0.78 -0.22 11.06
CA THR A 65 -0.80 -0.99 9.81
C THR A 65 -1.55 -0.24 8.72
N VAL A 66 -0.99 -0.24 7.51
CA VAL A 66 -1.60 0.36 6.32
C VAL A 66 -2.51 -0.67 5.67
N LEU A 67 -3.72 -0.27 5.27
CA LEU A 67 -4.59 -1.12 4.46
C LEU A 67 -4.19 -0.99 3.00
N VAL A 68 -3.93 -2.11 2.33
CA VAL A 68 -3.66 -2.18 0.90
C VAL A 68 -4.86 -2.80 0.21
N VAL A 69 -5.38 -2.17 -0.84
CA VAL A 69 -6.59 -2.61 -1.56
C VAL A 69 -6.30 -2.76 -3.04
N ASP A 70 -6.64 -3.91 -3.59
CA ASP A 70 -6.61 -4.18 -5.02
C ASP A 70 -7.81 -3.58 -5.73
N ARG A 71 -7.56 -3.05 -6.92
CA ARG A 71 -8.58 -2.50 -7.81
C ARG A 71 -8.53 -3.13 -9.21
N LEU A 72 -7.52 -3.95 -9.50
CA LEU A 72 -7.28 -4.48 -10.85
C LEU A 72 -7.64 -5.97 -10.96
N GLU A 73 -6.94 -6.85 -10.24
CA GLU A 73 -7.01 -8.30 -10.50
C GLU A 73 -8.14 -8.97 -9.72
N GLU A 74 -8.24 -8.64 -8.44
CA GLU A 74 -9.26 -9.08 -7.50
C GLU A 74 -9.84 -7.86 -6.78
N PRO A 75 -10.65 -7.02 -7.46
CA PRO A 75 -11.05 -5.72 -6.91
C PRO A 75 -11.76 -5.83 -5.56
N GLY A 76 -11.24 -5.10 -4.57
CA GLY A 76 -11.69 -5.11 -3.18
C GLY A 76 -10.96 -6.12 -2.30
N ARG A 77 -10.16 -7.03 -2.87
CA ARG A 77 -9.22 -7.84 -2.09
C ARG A 77 -8.27 -6.90 -1.35
N SER A 78 -8.05 -7.18 -0.07
CA SER A 78 -7.25 -6.30 0.76
C SER A 78 -6.55 -7.05 1.88
N PHE A 79 -5.43 -6.48 2.32
CA PHE A 79 -4.65 -6.97 3.45
C PHE A 79 -4.02 -5.79 4.20
N ARG A 80 -3.57 -6.03 5.43
CA ARG A 80 -2.81 -5.03 6.21
C ARG A 80 -1.32 -5.23 5.99
N ALA A 81 -0.54 -4.16 5.94
CA ALA A 81 0.92 -4.22 5.89
C ALA A 81 1.54 -3.33 6.95
N LEU A 82 2.72 -3.70 7.44
CA LEU A 82 3.52 -2.76 8.22
C LEU A 82 3.92 -1.55 7.35
N PRO A 83 3.95 -0.32 7.92
CA PRO A 83 4.42 0.85 7.19
C PRO A 83 5.82 0.69 6.57
N SER A 84 6.70 -0.09 7.20
CA SER A 84 8.04 -0.40 6.67
C SER A 84 8.01 -1.17 5.36
N GLU A 85 6.97 -1.98 5.14
CA GLU A 85 6.86 -2.85 3.96
C GLU A 85 6.20 -2.16 2.77
N VAL A 86 5.60 -0.98 2.96
CA VAL A 86 4.90 -0.24 1.89
C VAL A 86 5.82 0.03 0.69
N PHE A 87 7.09 0.38 0.94
CA PHE A 87 8.06 0.56 -0.14
C PHE A 87 8.26 -0.72 -0.95
N GLY A 88 8.48 -1.85 -0.28
CA GLY A 88 8.70 -3.14 -0.93
C GLY A 88 7.49 -3.59 -1.75
N ILE A 89 6.30 -3.49 -1.18
CA ILE A 89 5.04 -3.83 -1.85
C ILE A 89 4.85 -2.96 -3.09
N GLN A 90 4.91 -1.63 -2.93
CA GLN A 90 4.70 -0.68 -4.03
C GLN A 90 5.69 -0.91 -5.16
N ALA A 91 6.97 -1.08 -4.85
CA ALA A 91 8.01 -1.29 -5.86
C ALA A 91 7.79 -2.59 -6.64
N ASN A 92 7.40 -3.69 -5.98
CA ASN A 92 7.13 -4.96 -6.64
C ASN A 92 5.89 -4.90 -7.55
N LEU A 93 4.80 -4.32 -7.06
CA LEU A 93 3.56 -4.16 -7.84
C LEU A 93 3.76 -3.24 -9.05
N ALA A 94 4.51 -2.14 -8.87
CA ALA A 94 4.74 -1.17 -9.94
C ALA A 94 5.51 -1.75 -11.14
N ILE A 95 6.36 -2.76 -10.91
CA ILE A 95 7.16 -3.40 -11.98
C ILE A 95 6.65 -4.80 -12.35
N GLY A 96 5.59 -5.28 -11.68
CA GLY A 96 5.06 -6.63 -11.88
C GLY A 96 6.04 -7.75 -11.50
N ASN A 97 6.89 -7.52 -10.49
CA ASN A 97 7.80 -8.57 -10.01
C ASN A 97 7.09 -9.59 -9.11
N MET A 98 6.05 -9.14 -8.42
CA MET A 98 5.14 -9.97 -7.62
C MET A 98 3.74 -9.38 -7.72
N MET A 99 2.74 -10.24 -7.74
CA MET A 99 1.34 -9.88 -7.92
C MET A 99 0.67 -9.56 -6.57
N PHE A 100 -0.47 -8.86 -6.61
CA PHE A 100 -1.17 -8.47 -5.39
C PHE A 100 -1.66 -9.68 -4.59
N ASN A 101 -2.20 -10.68 -5.29
CA ASN A 101 -2.73 -11.89 -4.68
C ASN A 101 -1.67 -12.66 -3.89
N GLU A 102 -0.41 -12.65 -4.34
CA GLU A 102 0.71 -13.29 -3.63
C GLU A 102 0.96 -12.60 -2.28
N PHE A 103 1.01 -11.26 -2.23
CA PHE A 103 1.12 -10.53 -0.96
C PHE A 103 -0.07 -10.77 -0.03
N ALA A 104 -1.28 -10.80 -0.60
CA ALA A 104 -2.49 -11.05 0.16
C ALA A 104 -2.51 -12.48 0.74
N ASP A 105 -2.11 -13.49 -0.04
CA ASP A 105 -1.97 -14.88 0.42
C ASP A 105 -0.96 -14.98 1.58
N TYR A 106 0.22 -14.35 1.47
CA TYR A 106 1.19 -14.30 2.57
C TYR A 106 0.64 -13.62 3.83
N ALA A 107 -0.13 -12.53 3.65
CA ALA A 107 -0.76 -11.85 4.76
C ALA A 107 -1.81 -12.74 5.44
N ASP A 108 -2.66 -13.42 4.66
CA ASP A 108 -3.68 -14.34 5.14
C ASP A 108 -3.07 -15.47 5.98
N ASP A 109 -1.96 -16.06 5.49
CA ASP A 109 -1.18 -17.08 6.23
C ASP A 109 -0.52 -16.53 7.50
N SER A 110 -0.32 -15.21 7.57
CA SER A 110 0.31 -14.49 8.71
C SER A 110 -0.69 -13.78 9.63
N GLY A 111 -1.97 -14.16 9.58
CA GLY A 111 -3.01 -13.57 10.45
C GLY A 111 -3.57 -12.23 9.95
N GLY A 112 -3.54 -12.01 8.63
CA GLY A 112 -4.10 -10.86 7.93
C GLY A 112 -3.17 -9.64 7.82
N VAL A 113 -1.92 -9.75 8.30
CA VAL A 113 -0.92 -8.67 8.23
C VAL A 113 0.34 -9.16 7.54
N PHE A 114 0.70 -8.53 6.42
CA PHE A 114 2.00 -8.69 5.79
C PHE A 114 3.08 -7.96 6.60
N ARG A 115 4.03 -8.73 7.13
CA ARG A 115 5.13 -8.23 7.97
C ARG A 115 6.52 -8.40 7.33
N GLY A 116 6.54 -8.77 6.05
CA GLY A 116 7.74 -9.20 5.33
C GLY A 116 7.80 -10.72 5.22
N PHE A 117 8.74 -11.20 4.40
CA PHE A 117 8.86 -12.64 4.10
C PHE A 117 9.67 -13.43 5.15
N ASP A 118 10.35 -12.73 6.06
CA ASP A 118 11.27 -13.35 7.04
C ASP A 118 10.59 -13.79 8.34
N ASP A 119 9.29 -13.51 8.54
CA ASP A 119 8.53 -13.90 9.74
C ASP A 119 8.07 -15.38 9.73
N HIS A 120 8.71 -16.24 8.94
CA HIS A 120 8.39 -17.68 8.79
C HIS A 120 9.52 -18.64 9.21
N VAL A 121 10.47 -18.19 10.05
CA VAL A 121 11.58 -19.03 10.56
C VAL A 121 11.24 -19.79 11.84
#